data_AF-A0A4Y8VEZ2-F1
#
_entry.id   AF-A0A4Y8VEZ2-F1
#
_cell.length_a   1.000
_cell.length_b   1.000
_cell.length_c   1.000
_cell.angle_alpha   90.00
_cell.angle_beta   90.00
_cell.angle_gamma   90.00
#
_symmetry.space_group_name_H-M   'P 1'
#
loop_
_entity.id
_entity.type
_entity.pdbx_description
1 polymer ?
#
loop_
_entity_poly.entity_id
_entity_poly.type
_entity_poly.pdbx_seq_one_letter_code
_entity_poly.pdbx_strand_id
1 'polypeptide(L)'
;MHQRLVYIDQLKGFAILMVVMGHVLQFCFKEVEPSLTSQVIVSFHMPLFAFLSGLVFTTICDFKQIVRKYAKQSHKLLLPFLSFLLIYAYTIRPEENMIAHPFKLGLWYLLFLWQCYLFTHLYDVLFLKKVVDRNKRLCLFIDAVWLVCTYLGFKIAFSYLPQNAAGALGVIHLYKLYPFFFTGCLIKRNSLFSMLFGGRKAYSDISFILWIFLLVISIKVYSSQTIVLILGALSVYPIVLWFYRMGG
;
A
#
# COMPACT_ATOMS: atom_id res chain seq x y z
N MET A 1 -23.73 -4.85 -17.12
CA MET A 1 -22.57 -5.66 -16.70
C MET A 1 -21.36 -4.75 -16.53
N HIS A 2 -20.76 -4.67 -15.34
CA HIS A 2 -19.55 -3.90 -15.15
C HIS A 2 -18.40 -4.66 -15.83
N GLN A 3 -17.80 -4.08 -16.87
CA GLN A 3 -16.70 -4.70 -17.62
C GLN A 3 -15.54 -4.95 -16.65
N ARG A 4 -15.31 -6.22 -16.31
CA ARG A 4 -14.26 -6.62 -15.37
C ARG A 4 -12.92 -6.34 -16.02
N LEU A 5 -12.11 -5.49 -15.39
CA LEU A 5 -10.81 -5.07 -15.92
C LEU A 5 -9.80 -6.21 -15.71
N VAL A 6 -9.67 -7.09 -16.69
CA VAL A 6 -8.85 -8.30 -16.65
C VAL A 6 -7.41 -7.99 -16.23
N TYR A 7 -6.84 -6.89 -16.72
CA TYR A 7 -5.48 -6.47 -16.35
C TYR A 7 -5.31 -6.18 -14.86
N ILE A 8 -6.35 -5.69 -14.14
CA ILE A 8 -6.25 -5.44 -12.69
C ILE A 8 -6.15 -6.76 -11.94
N ASP A 9 -6.89 -7.78 -12.37
CA ASP A 9 -6.85 -9.10 -11.76
C ASP A 9 -5.51 -9.80 -12.05
N GLN A 10 -5.00 -9.69 -13.28
CA GLN A 10 -3.65 -10.16 -13.63
C GLN A 10 -2.57 -9.47 -12.79
N LEU A 11 -2.66 -8.15 -12.63
CA LEU A 11 -1.69 -7.36 -11.88
C LEU A 11 -1.72 -7.70 -10.37
N LYS A 12 -2.90 -8.00 -9.81
CA LYS A 12 -3.01 -8.54 -8.44
C LYS A 12 -2.37 -9.93 -8.32
N GLY A 13 -2.63 -10.81 -9.28
CA GLY A 13 -2.00 -12.14 -9.32
C GLY A 13 -0.48 -12.04 -9.35
N PHE A 14 0.06 -11.17 -10.22
CA PHE A 14 1.48 -10.87 -10.29
C PHE A 14 2.03 -10.34 -8.97
N ALA A 15 1.35 -9.37 -8.33
CA ALA A 15 1.77 -8.85 -7.03
C ALA A 15 1.82 -9.94 -5.95
N ILE A 16 0.83 -10.84 -5.89
CA ILE A 16 0.81 -11.97 -4.95
C ILE A 16 1.97 -12.93 -5.22
N LEU A 17 2.25 -13.26 -6.49
CA LEU A 17 3.40 -14.10 -6.84
C LEU A 17 4.72 -13.49 -6.39
N MET A 18 4.88 -12.17 -6.52
CA MET A 18 6.08 -11.47 -6.07
C MET A 18 6.22 -11.47 -4.54
N VAL A 19 5.11 -11.38 -3.77
CA VAL A 19 5.12 -11.54 -2.30
C VAL A 19 5.62 -12.95 -1.93
N VAL A 20 5.06 -13.98 -2.56
CA VAL A 20 5.46 -15.38 -2.30
C VAL A 20 6.93 -15.58 -2.64
N MET A 21 7.39 -15.06 -3.79
CA MET A 21 8.79 -15.14 -4.18
C MET A 21 9.71 -14.46 -3.16
N GLY A 22 9.35 -13.27 -2.68
CA GLY A 22 10.09 -12.57 -1.62
C GLY A 22 10.22 -13.40 -0.34
N HIS A 23 9.13 -14.06 0.08
CA HIS A 23 9.17 -14.96 1.24
C HIS A 23 9.99 -16.22 1.02
N VAL A 24 9.94 -16.82 -0.18
CA VAL A 24 10.79 -17.97 -0.53
C VAL A 24 12.27 -17.60 -0.48
N LEU A 25 12.66 -16.46 -1.06
CA LEU A 25 14.03 -15.96 -0.99
C LEU A 25 14.48 -15.73 0.45
N GLN A 26 13.64 -15.09 1.27
CA GLN A 26 13.98 -14.78 2.65
C GLN A 26 14.07 -16.03 3.54
N PHE A 27 13.10 -16.95 3.47
CA PHE A 27 12.97 -18.04 4.44
C PHE A 27 13.55 -19.37 3.96
N CYS A 28 13.44 -19.69 2.67
CA CYS A 28 13.92 -20.98 2.13
C CYS A 28 15.40 -20.90 1.76
N PHE A 29 15.82 -19.83 1.10
CA PHE A 29 17.22 -19.63 0.71
C PHE A 29 18.09 -19.05 1.83
N LYS A 30 17.48 -18.69 2.97
CA LYS A 30 18.15 -18.16 4.18
C LYS A 30 19.16 -17.06 3.84
N GLU A 31 18.77 -16.14 2.96
CA GLU A 31 19.60 -15.00 2.60
C GLU A 31 19.92 -14.17 3.86
N VAL A 32 21.18 -14.23 4.31
CA VAL A 32 21.68 -13.43 5.44
C VAL A 32 21.78 -11.96 5.05
N GLU A 33 22.20 -11.70 3.80
CA GLU A 33 22.12 -10.40 3.16
C GLU A 33 21.15 -10.46 1.98
N PRO A 34 20.32 -9.42 1.77
CA PRO A 34 19.32 -9.44 0.72
C PRO A 34 19.99 -9.48 -0.65
N SER A 35 19.70 -10.50 -1.46
CA SER A 35 20.22 -10.59 -2.82
C SER A 35 19.69 -9.45 -3.69
N LEU A 36 20.34 -9.18 -4.82
CA LEU A 36 19.86 -8.20 -5.80
C LEU A 36 18.40 -8.49 -6.19
N THR A 37 18.06 -9.77 -6.40
CA THR A 37 16.70 -10.22 -6.73
C THR A 37 15.70 -9.87 -5.63
N SER A 38 16.05 -10.15 -4.36
CA SER A 38 15.21 -9.82 -3.21
C SER A 38 14.98 -8.31 -3.11
N GLN A 39 16.02 -7.50 -3.29
CA GLN A 39 15.93 -6.04 -3.24
C GLN A 39 15.09 -5.46 -4.39
N VAL A 40 15.22 -5.99 -5.60
CA VAL A 40 14.37 -5.64 -6.74
C VAL A 40 12.90 -5.93 -6.41
N ILE A 41 12.58 -7.13 -5.94
CA ILE A 41 11.21 -7.53 -5.60
C ILE A 41 10.64 -6.60 -4.53
N VAL A 42 11.36 -6.39 -3.42
CA VAL A 42 10.95 -5.53 -2.30
C VAL A 42 10.67 -4.09 -2.71
N SER A 43 11.42 -3.58 -3.70
CA SER A 43 11.28 -2.18 -4.13
C SER A 43 9.90 -1.83 -4.72
N PHE A 44 9.15 -2.80 -5.25
CA PHE A 44 7.87 -2.54 -5.93
C PHE A 44 6.68 -3.34 -5.42
N HIS A 45 6.84 -4.59 -4.93
CA HIS A 45 5.68 -5.46 -4.74
C HIS A 45 4.73 -4.97 -3.64
N MET A 46 5.23 -4.49 -2.50
CA MET A 46 4.38 -3.94 -1.43
C MET A 46 3.75 -2.59 -1.82
N PRO A 47 4.49 -1.62 -2.38
CA PRO A 47 3.90 -0.41 -2.96
C PRO A 47 2.80 -0.71 -3.99
N LEU A 48 3.04 -1.67 -4.89
CA LEU A 48 2.08 -2.11 -5.90
C LEU A 48 0.84 -2.72 -5.27
N PHE A 49 1.01 -3.60 -4.28
CA PHE A 49 -0.11 -4.27 -3.63
C PHE A 49 -0.99 -3.30 -2.83
N ALA A 50 -0.37 -2.33 -2.13
CA ALA A 50 -1.06 -1.25 -1.46
C ALA A 50 -1.82 -0.35 -2.46
N PHE A 51 -1.17 0.03 -3.56
CA PHE A 51 -1.77 0.80 -4.66
C PHE A 51 -3.00 0.12 -5.26
N LEU A 52 -2.91 -1.17 -5.57
CA LEU A 52 -4.02 -1.96 -6.11
C LEU A 52 -5.18 -2.09 -5.11
N SER A 53 -4.86 -2.21 -3.83
CA SER A 53 -5.85 -2.26 -2.76
C SER A 53 -6.62 -0.95 -2.65
N GLY A 54 -5.94 0.18 -2.86
CA GLY A 54 -6.54 1.51 -2.99
C GLY A 54 -7.40 1.65 -4.25
N LEU A 55 -6.91 1.17 -5.40
CA LEU A 55 -7.67 1.18 -6.66
C LEU A 55 -8.97 0.38 -6.57
N VAL A 56 -9.08 -0.64 -5.72
CA VAL A 56 -10.35 -1.38 -5.56
C VAL A 56 -11.24 -0.83 -4.45
N PHE A 57 -10.76 0.13 -3.66
CA PHE A 57 -11.55 0.81 -2.65
C PHE A 57 -12.77 1.50 -3.30
N THR A 58 -13.88 1.58 -2.56
CA THR A 58 -15.07 2.31 -3.00
C THR A 58 -15.31 3.44 -2.01
N THR A 59 -15.23 4.65 -2.52
CA THR A 59 -15.57 5.89 -1.83
C THR A 59 -17.05 5.91 -1.50
N ILE A 60 -17.39 6.27 -0.26
CA ILE A 60 -18.76 6.39 0.22
C ILE A 60 -18.82 7.63 1.09
N CYS A 61 -19.80 8.52 0.84
CA CYS A 61 -19.95 9.75 1.61
C CYS A 61 -21.08 9.68 2.65
N ASP A 62 -21.91 8.63 2.62
CA ASP A 62 -22.98 8.41 3.60
C ASP A 62 -22.45 7.67 4.85
N PHE A 63 -22.63 8.29 6.01
CA PHE A 63 -22.08 7.80 7.27
C PHE A 63 -22.64 6.42 7.65
N LYS A 64 -23.95 6.20 7.50
CA LYS A 64 -24.57 4.90 7.84
C LYS A 64 -24.03 3.77 6.96
N GLN A 65 -23.86 4.03 5.66
CA GLN A 65 -23.25 3.08 4.74
C GLN A 65 -21.78 2.81 5.04
N ILE A 66 -21.00 3.84 5.40
CA ILE A 66 -19.61 3.71 5.82
C ILE A 66 -19.50 2.80 7.04
N VAL A 67 -20.26 3.08 8.11
CA VAL A 67 -20.23 2.27 9.34
C VAL A 67 -20.56 0.81 9.03
N ARG A 68 -21.62 0.57 8.25
CA ARG A 68 -22.02 -0.79 7.84
C ARG A 68 -20.92 -1.50 7.04
N LYS A 69 -20.28 -0.81 6.09
CA LYS A 69 -19.22 -1.38 5.25
C LYS A 69 -17.95 -1.63 6.06
N TYR A 70 -17.55 -0.67 6.88
CA TYR A 70 -16.37 -0.77 7.73
C TYR A 70 -16.53 -1.88 8.77
N ALA A 71 -17.72 -2.08 9.35
CA ALA A 71 -17.99 -3.22 10.23
C ALA A 71 -17.81 -4.56 9.51
N LYS A 72 -18.34 -4.71 8.29
CA LYS A 72 -18.15 -5.91 7.46
C LYS A 72 -16.68 -6.15 7.11
N GLN A 73 -15.95 -5.09 6.76
CA GLN A 73 -14.52 -5.16 6.45
C GLN A 73 -13.69 -5.49 7.69
N SER A 74 -14.05 -4.93 8.85
CA SER A 74 -13.42 -5.22 10.14
C SER A 74 -13.58 -6.69 10.47
N HIS A 75 -14.78 -7.25 10.33
CA HIS A 75 -14.98 -8.68 10.52
C HIS A 75 -14.14 -9.51 9.53
N LYS A 76 -14.16 -9.17 8.23
CA LYS A 76 -13.40 -9.90 7.20
C LYS A 76 -11.87 -9.86 7.41
N LEU A 77 -11.32 -8.79 7.97
CA LEU A 77 -9.88 -8.59 8.10
C LEU A 77 -9.37 -8.90 9.51
N LEU A 78 -10.03 -8.40 10.55
CA LEU A 78 -9.60 -8.58 11.94
C LEU A 78 -9.88 -9.98 12.45
N LEU A 79 -10.96 -10.64 12.02
CA LEU A 79 -11.24 -12.01 12.46
C LEU A 79 -10.11 -12.96 12.04
N PRO A 80 -9.74 -13.10 10.76
CA PRO A 80 -8.61 -13.97 10.39
C PRO A 80 -7.30 -13.48 11.00
N PHE A 81 -7.07 -12.17 11.08
CA PHE A 81 -5.87 -11.62 11.71
C PHE A 81 -5.74 -12.08 13.17
N LEU A 82 -6.78 -11.92 13.99
CA LEU A 82 -6.76 -12.30 15.41
C LEU A 82 -6.70 -13.82 15.57
N SER A 83 -7.45 -14.58 14.77
CA SER A 83 -7.43 -16.04 14.81
C SER A 83 -6.04 -16.61 14.54
N PHE A 84 -5.39 -16.19 13.43
CA PHE A 84 -4.05 -16.67 13.11
C PHE A 84 -2.98 -16.12 14.05
N LEU A 85 -3.12 -14.86 14.51
CA LEU A 85 -2.21 -14.28 15.49
C LEU A 85 -2.21 -15.09 16.80
N LEU A 86 -3.39 -15.50 17.27
CA LEU A 86 -3.55 -16.35 18.45
C LEU A 86 -2.88 -17.72 18.22
N ILE A 87 -3.20 -18.38 17.11
CA ILE A 87 -2.62 -19.68 16.77
C ILE A 87 -1.09 -19.60 16.76
N TYR A 88 -0.50 -18.60 16.10
CA TYR A 88 0.94 -18.45 16.00
C TYR A 88 1.60 -18.09 17.34
N ALA A 89 0.94 -17.26 18.15
CA ALA A 89 1.42 -16.92 19.48
C ALA A 89 1.47 -18.14 20.40
N TYR A 90 0.58 -19.13 20.24
CA TYR A 90 0.62 -20.33 21.09
C TYR A 90 1.41 -21.52 20.50
N THR A 91 1.60 -21.59 19.18
CA THR A 91 2.17 -22.79 18.54
C THR A 91 3.58 -22.61 17.97
N ILE A 92 3.87 -21.49 17.30
CA ILE A 92 5.11 -21.33 16.52
C ILE A 92 6.17 -20.57 17.31
N ARG A 93 5.78 -19.46 17.96
CA ARG A 93 6.72 -18.55 18.65
C ARG A 93 6.15 -18.05 19.98
N PRO A 94 6.01 -18.92 21.00
CA PRO A 94 5.38 -18.55 22.26
C PRO A 94 6.18 -17.55 23.11
N GLU A 95 7.49 -17.47 22.89
CA GLU A 95 8.37 -16.57 23.65
C GLU A 95 8.43 -15.14 23.07
N GLU A 96 7.98 -14.95 21.83
CA GLU A 96 8.01 -13.65 21.16
C GLU A 96 6.70 -12.90 21.36
N ASN A 97 6.78 -11.59 21.68
CA ASN A 97 5.59 -10.74 21.72
C ASN A 97 5.07 -10.44 20.30
N MET A 98 4.25 -11.36 19.78
CA MET A 98 3.67 -11.30 18.44
C MET A 98 2.85 -10.04 18.18
N ILE A 99 2.21 -9.49 19.22
CA ILE A 99 1.45 -8.25 19.12
C ILE A 99 2.41 -7.09 18.82
N ALA A 100 3.45 -6.95 19.64
CA ALA A 100 4.44 -5.88 19.49
C ALA A 100 5.31 -6.03 18.23
N HIS A 101 5.47 -7.24 17.69
CA HIS A 101 6.27 -7.44 16.49
C HIS A 101 5.67 -6.72 15.27
N PRO A 102 6.45 -5.90 14.51
CA PRO A 102 5.91 -5.08 13.43
C PRO A 102 5.36 -5.91 12.26
N PHE A 103 5.93 -7.09 12.01
CA PHE A 103 5.53 -7.94 10.86
C PHE A 103 4.51 -9.02 11.21
N LYS A 104 4.26 -9.33 12.49
CA LYS A 104 3.22 -10.29 12.94
C LYS A 104 3.19 -11.59 12.11
N LEU A 105 4.38 -12.15 11.81
CA LEU A 105 4.56 -13.31 10.94
C LEU A 105 3.83 -13.24 9.57
N GLY A 106 3.83 -12.06 8.95
CA GLY A 106 3.17 -11.82 7.65
C GLY A 106 1.72 -11.34 7.77
N LEU A 107 1.10 -11.42 8.95
CA LEU A 107 -0.29 -10.97 9.17
C LEU A 107 -0.44 -9.44 9.18
N TRP A 108 0.67 -8.71 9.24
CA TRP A 108 0.68 -7.24 9.30
C TRP A 108 -0.15 -6.58 8.20
N TYR A 109 -0.24 -7.18 7.01
CA TYR A 109 -0.96 -6.61 5.87
C TYR A 109 -2.47 -6.54 6.10
N LEU A 110 -3.05 -7.50 6.85
CA LEU A 110 -4.48 -7.46 7.20
C LEU A 110 -4.80 -6.28 8.12
N LEU A 111 -3.97 -6.07 9.14
CA LEU A 111 -4.07 -4.93 10.04
C LEU A 111 -3.87 -3.62 9.29
N PHE A 112 -2.85 -3.55 8.44
CA PHE A 112 -2.57 -2.39 7.59
C PHE A 112 -3.76 -2.03 6.70
N LEU A 113 -4.36 -2.99 5.98
CA LEU A 113 -5.53 -2.72 5.13
C LEU A 113 -6.72 -2.21 5.93
N TRP A 114 -6.97 -2.80 7.11
CA TRP A 114 -8.05 -2.35 7.99
C TRP A 114 -7.85 -0.89 8.43
N GLN A 115 -6.61 -0.51 8.78
CA GLN A 115 -6.25 0.85 9.12
C GLN A 115 -6.39 1.80 7.93
N CYS A 116 -5.93 1.40 6.74
CA CYS A 116 -6.11 2.16 5.51
C CYS A 116 -7.60 2.47 5.26
N TYR A 117 -8.48 1.49 5.42
CA TYR A 117 -9.93 1.70 5.30
C TYR A 117 -10.47 2.66 6.35
N LEU A 118 -10.00 2.56 7.61
CA LEU A 118 -10.38 3.51 8.67
C LEU A 118 -10.00 4.94 8.28
N PHE A 119 -8.74 5.21 7.99
CA PHE A 119 -8.26 6.56 7.68
C PHE A 119 -8.91 7.15 6.43
N THR A 120 -9.11 6.34 5.38
CA THR A 120 -9.76 6.81 4.15
C THR A 120 -11.27 7.04 4.35
N HIS A 121 -11.96 6.26 5.18
CA HIS A 121 -13.35 6.56 5.51
C HIS A 121 -13.50 7.78 6.43
N LEU A 122 -12.55 8.01 7.35
CA LEU A 122 -12.49 9.26 8.11
C LEU A 122 -12.32 10.46 7.18
N TYR A 123 -11.44 10.35 6.18
CA TYR A 123 -11.29 11.36 5.13
C TYR A 123 -12.60 11.62 4.36
N ASP A 124 -13.29 10.54 3.94
CA ASP A 124 -14.54 10.63 3.18
C ASP A 124 -15.62 11.43 3.93
N VAL A 125 -15.75 11.22 5.24
CA VAL A 125 -16.74 11.89 6.10
C VAL A 125 -16.36 13.33 6.41
N LEU A 126 -15.10 13.58 6.78
CA LEU A 126 -14.66 14.88 7.29
C LEU A 126 -14.53 15.92 6.18
N PHE A 127 -13.97 15.52 5.04
CA PHE A 127 -13.57 16.44 3.97
C PHE A 127 -14.33 16.18 2.68
N LEU A 128 -14.31 14.94 2.17
CA LEU A 128 -14.77 14.66 0.82
C LEU A 128 -16.25 14.97 0.61
N LYS A 129 -17.11 14.56 1.57
CA LYS A 129 -18.56 14.82 1.54
C LYS A 129 -18.89 16.30 1.31
N LYS A 130 -18.05 17.23 1.80
CA LYS A 130 -18.30 18.68 1.70
C LYS A 130 -17.82 19.29 0.39
N VAL A 131 -16.86 18.65 -0.29
CA VAL A 131 -16.08 19.29 -1.36
C VAL A 131 -16.26 18.61 -2.71
N VAL A 132 -16.62 17.32 -2.75
CA VAL A 132 -16.66 16.52 -3.98
C VAL A 132 -17.52 17.14 -5.09
N ASP A 133 -18.65 17.74 -4.74
CA ASP A 133 -19.60 18.34 -5.69
C ASP A 133 -19.33 19.83 -5.97
N ARG A 134 -18.48 20.49 -5.16
CA ARG A 134 -18.24 21.94 -5.30
C ARG A 134 -17.17 22.26 -6.33
N ASN A 135 -15.97 21.71 -6.16
CA ASN A 135 -14.81 22.10 -6.98
C ASN A 135 -13.76 20.98 -7.02
N LYS A 136 -13.51 20.44 -8.23
CA LYS A 136 -12.52 19.39 -8.46
C LYS A 136 -11.09 19.81 -8.09
N ARG A 137 -10.69 21.06 -8.36
CA ARG A 137 -9.33 21.55 -8.02
C ARG A 137 -9.14 21.65 -6.51
N LEU A 138 -10.15 22.11 -5.79
CA LEU A 138 -10.13 22.16 -4.33
C LEU A 138 -10.09 20.76 -3.72
N CYS A 139 -10.83 19.81 -4.30
CA CYS A 139 -10.78 18.39 -3.90
C CYS A 139 -9.35 17.83 -4.02
N LEU A 140 -8.70 18.01 -5.18
CA LEU A 140 -7.31 17.57 -5.41
C LEU A 140 -6.32 18.23 -4.45
N PHE A 141 -6.51 19.52 -4.14
CA PHE A 141 -5.68 20.21 -3.16
C PHE A 141 -5.83 19.59 -1.76
N ILE A 142 -7.08 19.35 -1.32
CA ILE A 142 -7.35 18.72 -0.03
C ILE A 142 -6.82 17.28 0.02
N ASP A 143 -6.90 16.53 -1.08
CA ASP A 143 -6.30 15.20 -1.18
C ASP A 143 -4.79 15.24 -0.97
N ALA A 144 -4.10 16.18 -1.62
CA ALA A 144 -2.66 16.35 -1.49
C ALA A 144 -2.28 16.74 -0.05
N VAL A 145 -3.02 17.68 0.54
CA VAL A 145 -2.84 18.06 1.96
C VAL A 145 -3.06 16.86 2.88
N TRP A 146 -4.13 16.08 2.67
CA TRP A 146 -4.40 14.89 3.49
C TRP A 146 -3.28 13.85 3.39
N LEU A 147 -2.76 13.58 2.19
CA LEU A 147 -1.66 12.65 1.97
C LEU A 147 -0.40 13.11 2.71
N VAL A 148 -0.04 14.40 2.61
CA VAL A 148 1.12 14.96 3.32
C VAL A 148 0.91 14.92 4.83
N CYS A 149 -0.26 15.33 5.32
CA CYS A 149 -0.59 15.33 6.75
C CYS A 149 -0.56 13.93 7.36
N THR A 150 -1.14 12.93 6.69
CA THR A 150 -1.13 11.54 7.17
C THR A 150 0.27 10.94 7.12
N TYR A 151 1.04 11.18 6.05
CA TYR A 151 2.42 10.73 5.97
C TYR A 151 3.27 11.30 7.12
N LEU A 152 3.22 12.62 7.34
CA LEU A 152 3.97 13.27 8.42
C LEU A 152 3.45 12.82 9.79
N GLY A 153 2.14 12.71 9.98
CA GLY A 153 1.53 12.25 11.21
C GLY A 153 1.96 10.83 11.60
N PHE A 154 1.95 9.89 10.65
CA PHE A 154 2.43 8.53 10.90
C PHE A 154 3.94 8.46 11.09
N LYS A 155 4.72 9.28 10.37
CA LYS A 155 6.18 9.36 10.55
C LYS A 155 6.53 9.89 11.95
N ILE A 156 5.87 10.95 12.40
CA ILE A 156 5.99 11.51 13.76
C ILE A 156 5.56 10.46 14.78
N ALA A 157 4.40 9.83 14.61
CA ALA A 157 3.93 8.78 15.51
C ALA A 157 4.95 7.65 15.63
N PHE A 158 5.57 7.21 14.55
CA PHE A 158 6.63 6.19 14.59
C PHE A 158 7.89 6.66 15.33
N SER A 159 8.26 7.95 15.23
CA SER A 159 9.42 8.50 15.92
C SER A 159 9.23 8.69 17.43
N TYR A 160 8.00 8.98 17.89
CA TYR A 160 7.73 9.29 19.29
C TYR A 160 7.10 8.13 20.08
N LEU A 161 6.47 7.15 19.40
CA LEU A 161 5.90 6.00 20.10
C LEU A 161 7.01 5.02 20.54
N PRO A 162 6.87 4.40 21.73
CA PRO A 162 7.72 3.28 22.13
C PRO A 162 7.68 2.17 21.07
N GLN A 163 8.80 1.49 20.83
CA GLN A 163 8.92 0.46 19.77
C GLN A 163 7.82 -0.60 19.85
N ASN A 164 7.47 -1.05 21.06
CA ASN A 164 6.39 -2.03 21.27
C ASN A 164 5.02 -1.50 20.83
N ALA A 165 4.71 -0.25 21.14
CA ALA A 165 3.45 0.38 20.75
C ALA A 165 3.40 0.67 19.25
N ALA A 166 4.50 1.18 18.68
CA ALA A 166 4.63 1.44 17.24
C ALA A 166 4.50 0.15 16.42
N GLY A 167 5.11 -0.94 16.90
CA GLY A 167 5.02 -2.26 16.31
C GLY A 167 3.64 -2.89 16.46
N ALA A 168 3.02 -2.79 17.64
CA ALA A 168 1.64 -3.23 17.89
C ALA A 168 0.62 -2.56 16.96
N LEU A 169 0.71 -1.24 16.85
CA LEU A 169 -0.13 -0.46 15.95
C LEU A 169 0.29 -0.57 14.48
N GLY A 170 1.45 -1.15 14.15
CA GLY A 170 1.91 -1.29 12.76
C GLY A 170 2.15 0.06 12.05
N VAL A 171 2.49 1.12 12.81
CA VAL A 171 2.64 2.50 12.29
C VAL A 171 3.70 2.57 11.18
N ILE A 172 4.70 1.70 11.27
CA ILE A 172 5.75 1.59 10.25
C ILE A 172 5.19 1.31 8.85
N HIS A 173 4.16 0.47 8.74
CA HIS A 173 3.56 0.14 7.45
C HIS A 173 2.68 1.28 6.94
N LEU A 174 2.04 2.01 7.85
CA LEU A 174 1.19 3.15 7.51
C LEU A 174 1.98 4.27 6.84
N TYR A 175 3.04 4.80 7.45
CA TYR A 175 3.77 5.89 6.81
C TYR A 175 4.50 5.44 5.53
N LYS A 176 4.84 4.15 5.41
CA LYS A 176 5.51 3.60 4.21
C LYS A 176 4.55 3.36 3.04
N LEU A 177 3.35 2.84 3.32
CA LEU A 177 2.48 2.26 2.28
C LEU A 177 1.13 2.97 2.12
N TYR A 178 0.66 3.73 3.12
CA TYR A 178 -0.58 4.51 3.01
C TYR A 178 -0.57 5.50 1.82
N PRO A 179 0.54 6.19 1.49
CA PRO A 179 0.58 7.05 0.31
C PRO A 179 0.20 6.32 -0.98
N PHE A 180 0.67 5.08 -1.17
CA PHE A 180 0.34 4.25 -2.34
C PHE A 180 -1.13 3.81 -2.33
N PHE A 181 -1.63 3.41 -1.17
CA PHE A 181 -3.05 3.06 -1.02
C PHE A 181 -3.96 4.25 -1.34
N PHE A 182 -3.66 5.43 -0.79
CA PHE A 182 -4.48 6.62 -0.99
C PHE A 182 -4.41 7.11 -2.44
N THR A 183 -3.23 7.12 -3.09
CA THR A 183 -3.13 7.48 -4.52
C THR A 183 -3.94 6.55 -5.42
N GLY A 184 -4.00 5.25 -5.12
CA GLY A 184 -4.91 4.33 -5.79
C GLY A 184 -6.39 4.75 -5.65
N CYS A 185 -6.80 5.17 -4.46
CA CYS A 185 -8.15 5.69 -4.22
C CYS A 185 -8.43 6.96 -5.06
N LEU A 186 -7.47 7.89 -5.08
CA LEU A 186 -7.57 9.15 -5.82
C LEU A 186 -7.72 8.94 -7.33
N ILE A 187 -6.92 8.04 -7.89
CA ILE A 187 -6.92 7.76 -9.32
C ILE A 187 -8.26 7.17 -9.76
N LYS A 188 -8.79 6.22 -8.97
CA LYS A 188 -10.12 5.65 -9.24
C LYS A 188 -11.23 6.69 -9.12
N ARG A 189 -11.26 7.43 -8.01
CA ARG A 189 -12.34 8.37 -7.72
C ARG A 189 -12.46 9.46 -8.78
N ASN A 190 -11.33 9.95 -9.29
CA ASN A 190 -11.28 11.00 -10.29
C ASN A 190 -11.26 10.47 -11.74
N SER A 191 -11.45 9.15 -11.95
CA SER A 191 -11.37 8.50 -13.26
C SER A 191 -10.08 8.81 -14.04
N LEU A 192 -8.96 9.02 -13.32
CA LEU A 192 -7.67 9.41 -13.91
C LEU A 192 -6.89 8.24 -14.49
N PHE A 193 -7.39 7.02 -14.35
CA PHE A 193 -6.65 5.82 -14.72
C PHE A 193 -6.30 5.81 -16.22
N SER A 194 -7.26 6.06 -17.11
CA SER A 194 -7.03 6.10 -18.56
C SER A 194 -6.17 7.29 -18.99
N MET A 195 -6.24 8.42 -18.28
CA MET A 195 -5.40 9.58 -18.56
C MET A 195 -3.93 9.32 -18.21
N LEU A 196 -3.67 8.73 -17.05
CA LEU A 196 -2.31 8.44 -16.57
C LEU A 196 -1.68 7.27 -17.32
N PHE A 197 -2.44 6.17 -17.49
CA PHE A 197 -1.92 4.95 -18.10
C PHE A 197 -2.26 4.84 -19.61
N GLY A 198 -2.96 5.80 -20.20
CA GLY A 198 -3.12 5.92 -21.66
C GLY A 198 -2.05 6.79 -22.33
N GLY A 199 -1.17 7.41 -21.55
CA GLY A 199 -0.14 8.33 -22.05
C GLY A 199 0.95 7.70 -22.92
N ARG A 200 1.90 8.54 -23.37
CA ARG A 200 3.04 8.11 -24.19
C ARG A 200 3.92 7.10 -23.44
N LYS A 201 4.41 6.09 -24.17
CA LYS A 201 5.29 5.04 -23.61
C LYS A 201 6.55 5.63 -22.96
N ALA A 202 7.07 6.72 -23.54
CA ALA A 202 8.26 7.41 -23.06
C ALA A 202 8.23 7.76 -21.57
N TYR A 203 7.07 8.13 -21.01
CA TYR A 203 6.99 8.43 -19.56
C TYR A 203 7.25 7.20 -18.69
N SER A 204 6.81 6.02 -19.14
CA SER A 204 7.09 4.76 -18.46
C SER A 204 8.53 4.34 -18.60
N ASP A 205 9.11 4.52 -19.78
CA ASP A 205 10.52 4.21 -20.02
C ASP A 205 11.43 5.08 -19.13
N ILE A 206 11.13 6.39 -19.04
CA ILE A 206 11.81 7.31 -18.11
C ILE A 206 11.64 6.87 -16.65
N SER A 207 10.42 6.55 -16.22
CA SER A 207 10.15 6.07 -14.85
C SER A 207 10.95 4.80 -14.52
N PHE A 208 11.03 3.87 -15.47
CA PHE A 208 11.76 2.62 -15.32
C PHE A 208 13.27 2.83 -15.23
N ILE A 209 13.83 3.69 -16.08
CA ILE A 209 15.26 4.05 -16.03
C ILE A 209 15.60 4.74 -14.70
N LEU A 210 14.77 5.69 -14.27
CA LEU A 210 14.94 6.38 -12.98
C LEU A 210 14.83 5.42 -11.80
N TRP A 211 13.92 4.44 -11.86
CA TRP A 211 13.80 3.39 -10.85
C TRP A 211 15.08 2.56 -10.76
N ILE A 212 15.63 2.07 -11.88
CA ILE A 212 16.89 1.30 -11.89
C ILE A 212 18.03 2.14 -11.32
N PHE A 213 18.17 3.39 -11.78
CA PHE A 213 19.23 4.28 -11.33
C PHE A 213 19.18 4.54 -9.82
N LEU A 214 18.00 4.90 -9.30
CA LEU A 214 17.81 5.13 -7.87
C LEU A 214 17.93 3.84 -7.06
N LEU A 215 17.59 2.69 -7.63
CA LEU A 215 17.72 1.40 -6.95
C LEU A 215 19.21 1.14 -6.73
N VAL A 216 20.04 1.28 -7.76
CA VAL A 216 21.50 1.12 -7.64
C VAL A 216 22.08 2.08 -6.58
N ILE A 217 21.66 3.35 -6.58
CA ILE A 217 22.08 4.32 -5.55
C ILE A 217 21.64 3.87 -4.15
N SER A 218 20.40 3.41 -3.99
CA SER A 218 19.89 2.95 -2.70
C SER A 218 20.63 1.72 -2.18
N ILE A 219 21.14 0.87 -3.06
CA ILE A 219 21.88 -0.34 -2.69
C ILE A 219 23.32 -0.01 -2.35
N LYS A 220 23.98 0.87 -3.12
CA LYS A 220 25.44 1.06 -3.06
C LYS A 220 25.90 2.29 -2.29
N VAL A 221 25.07 3.32 -2.17
CA VAL A 221 25.50 4.64 -1.68
C VAL A 221 24.74 5.02 -0.42
N TYR A 222 23.41 5.16 -0.51
CA TYR A 222 22.60 5.68 0.58
C TYR A 222 21.14 5.27 0.42
N SER A 223 20.57 4.67 1.47
CA SER A 223 19.15 4.38 1.54
C SER A 223 18.50 5.20 2.63
N SER A 224 17.40 5.87 2.28
CA SER A 224 16.51 6.53 3.24
C SER A 224 15.07 6.17 2.92
N GLN A 225 14.20 6.36 3.91
CA GLN A 225 12.78 6.09 3.72
C GLN A 225 12.17 6.88 2.55
N THR A 226 12.57 8.13 2.37
CA THR A 226 12.10 8.97 1.27
C THR A 226 12.52 8.39 -0.07
N ILE A 227 13.75 7.89 -0.18
CA ILE A 227 14.26 7.21 -1.38
C ILE A 227 13.43 5.95 -1.67
N VAL A 228 13.14 5.13 -0.65
CA VAL A 228 12.31 3.93 -0.80
C VAL A 228 10.89 4.27 -1.28
N LEU A 229 10.32 5.38 -0.80
CA LEU A 229 9.01 5.86 -1.27
C LEU A 229 9.06 6.28 -2.74
N ILE A 230 10.10 7.03 -3.14
CA ILE A 230 10.29 7.45 -4.53
C ILE A 230 10.51 6.22 -5.44
N LEU A 231 11.30 5.24 -5.00
CA LEU A 231 11.51 3.98 -5.69
C LEU A 231 10.22 3.20 -5.92
N GLY A 232 9.39 3.10 -4.88
CA GLY A 232 8.06 2.48 -5.01
C GLY A 232 7.20 3.22 -6.04
N ALA A 233 7.20 4.55 -6.04
CA ALA A 233 6.39 5.33 -6.98
C ALA A 233 6.86 5.14 -8.44
N LEU A 234 8.19 5.16 -8.65
CA LEU A 234 8.79 5.00 -9.97
C LEU A 234 8.67 3.59 -10.54
N SER A 235 8.55 2.57 -9.68
CA SER A 235 8.34 1.18 -10.12
C SER A 235 6.89 0.83 -10.36
N VAL A 236 5.95 1.34 -9.55
CA VAL A 236 4.52 1.04 -9.71
C VAL A 236 4.00 1.52 -11.06
N TYR A 237 4.38 2.72 -11.50
CA TYR A 237 3.89 3.30 -12.76
C TYR A 237 4.17 2.45 -14.01
N PRO A 238 5.43 2.06 -14.33
CA PRO A 238 5.73 1.27 -15.52
C PRO A 238 5.12 -0.13 -15.46
N ILE A 239 5.07 -0.77 -14.29
CA ILE A 239 4.44 -2.08 -14.13
C ILE A 239 2.95 -2.01 -14.44
N VAL A 240 2.23 -1.03 -13.86
CA VAL A 240 0.80 -0.86 -14.10
C VAL A 240 0.53 -0.55 -15.57
N LEU A 241 1.34 0.32 -16.20
CA LEU A 241 1.18 0.65 -17.62
C LEU A 241 1.36 -0.57 -18.51
N TRP A 242 2.35 -1.41 -18.21
CA TRP A 242 2.64 -2.61 -19.00
C TRP A 242 1.45 -3.57 -19.03
N PHE A 243 0.87 -3.88 -17.86
CA PHE A 243 -0.33 -4.71 -17.79
C PHE A 243 -1.55 -4.07 -18.44
N TYR A 244 -1.74 -2.76 -18.25
CA TYR A 244 -2.85 -2.03 -18.87
C TYR A 244 -2.84 -2.15 -20.40
N ARG A 245 -1.67 -2.06 -21.03
CA ARG A 245 -1.52 -2.17 -22.49
C ARG A 245 -1.57 -3.59 -23.04
N MET A 246 -1.29 -4.61 -22.21
CA MET A 246 -1.46 -6.00 -22.63
C MET A 246 -2.92 -6.46 -22.58
N GLY A 247 -3.72 -5.86 -21.69
CA GLY A 247 -5.11 -6.26 -21.45
C GLY A 247 -6.18 -5.34 -22.03
N GLY A 248 -5.80 -4.27 -22.74
CA GLY A 248 -6.69 -3.36 -23.47
C GLY A 248 -6.45 -3.46 -24.96
#